data_AF-A0A5J5RMJ1-F1
#
_entry.id   AF-A0A5J5RMJ1-F1
#
_cell.length_a   1.000
_cell.length_b   1.000
_cell.length_c   1.000
_cell.angle_alpha   90.00
_cell.angle_beta   90.00
_cell.angle_gamma   90.00
#
_symmetry.space_group_name_H-M   'P 1'
#
loop_
_entity.id
_entity.type
_entity.pdbx_description
1 polymer ?
#
loop_
_entity_poly.entity_id
_entity_poly.type
_entity_poly.pdbx_seq_one_letter_code
_entity_poly.pdbx_strand_id
1 'polypeptide(L)'
;MGGVGKTTLAREVGSQAQKLNLFDKVVITTVSQKPNLERIQDQIAQYIGFDMKTSLDLRWCHSMQCLIDASKQQVPITALSNLRKLSLSCMFHLEEICNAPQPQGFLQKLEEVIVSDCGEMQVLFPIAELRSIEQEGPSRHLSLQSLKIVEIEGCNNLKYIFPMSVANSLGQLHTLKIQSCSQLEDIIQDPQLAYKCLLQSLREVSLIDLPQLKGRDVNDIMLTQSSLQKLKVHNCPQLTHFIISTTIQELVFGKMTNEQLSNLHLCKYEELEQDQTSSQHHPLPVCFPNLILLDILECESLKSLFPIIVAQGSSKQLNAPNLQTLRIERCFGMEEIIQDSQVSTISFQFLREVKVTECNKLKFLFPVCVANSLGQLQTLMIERCFGMKEIIQDSQVSSTISFQCLREVQVTECNKLKFLFPMCVANSLGQLQTLRIKSCFQLQEIIQGPKVLILMSQGLARLNEVELINLPQLKGRDRNDIVLTSPSLRVLKVRDCPQLTPFIVPTNIQKLELSEMTEKKQISNVTVPERRGRTSTCTEYLTISNFEELFECSGYNLSTLNFLRLYKLTELRVI
;
A
#
# COMPACT_ATOMS: atom_id res chain seq x y z
N MET A 1 21.23 -69.88 21.45
CA MET A 1 19.77 -69.72 21.26
C MET A 1 19.49 -68.27 20.89
N GLY A 2 18.65 -68.08 19.87
CA GLY A 2 18.50 -66.84 19.12
C GLY A 2 18.19 -65.61 19.97
N GLY A 3 18.79 -64.47 19.58
CA GLY A 3 18.46 -63.17 20.14
C GLY A 3 16.97 -62.94 20.02
N VAL A 4 16.29 -62.93 21.18
CA VAL A 4 14.86 -62.68 21.32
C VAL A 4 14.52 -61.46 20.47
N GLY A 5 13.67 -61.65 19.45
CA GLY A 5 13.39 -60.70 18.36
C GLY A 5 12.70 -59.41 18.78
N LYS A 6 13.11 -58.78 19.88
CA LYS A 6 12.57 -57.54 20.44
C LYS A 6 12.59 -56.40 19.42
N THR A 7 13.68 -56.25 18.69
CA THR A 7 13.79 -55.25 17.61
C THR A 7 12.87 -55.59 16.44
N THR A 8 12.74 -56.87 16.10
CA THR A 8 11.84 -57.34 15.04
C THR A 8 10.37 -57.11 15.43
N LEU A 9 10.01 -57.39 16.68
CA LEU A 9 8.68 -57.16 17.25
C LEU A 9 8.35 -55.66 17.26
N ALA A 10 9.28 -54.81 17.71
CA ALA A 10 9.09 -53.36 17.72
C ALA A 10 8.89 -52.80 16.29
N ARG A 11 9.60 -53.33 15.28
CA ARG A 11 9.39 -52.96 13.88
C ARG A 11 8.03 -53.42 13.34
N GLU A 12 7.62 -54.64 13.68
CA GLU A 12 6.32 -55.16 13.26
C GLU A 12 5.17 -54.36 13.88
N VAL A 13 5.25 -54.04 15.18
CA VAL A 13 4.28 -53.16 15.87
C VAL A 13 4.23 -51.79 15.20
N GLY A 14 5.39 -51.19 14.91
CA GLY A 14 5.45 -49.90 14.19
C GLY A 14 4.82 -49.97 12.79
N SER A 15 5.10 -51.04 12.04
CA SER A 15 4.52 -51.25 10.71
C SER A 15 3.01 -51.43 10.74
N GLN A 16 2.48 -52.17 11.72
CA GLN A 16 1.04 -52.35 11.88
C GLN A 16 0.35 -51.05 12.32
N ALA A 17 0.95 -50.29 13.24
CA ALA A 17 0.42 -48.99 13.66
C ALA A 17 0.30 -48.01 12.48
N GLN A 18 1.26 -48.05 11.54
CA GLN A 18 1.25 -47.24 10.34
C GLN A 18 0.21 -47.73 9.30
N LYS A 19 0.09 -49.05 9.08
CA LYS A 19 -0.92 -49.63 8.18
C LYS A 19 -2.36 -49.37 8.65
N LEU A 20 -2.58 -49.35 9.96
CA LEU A 20 -3.89 -49.13 10.58
C LEU A 20 -4.20 -47.64 10.81
N ASN A 21 -3.31 -46.72 10.41
CA ASN A 21 -3.44 -45.28 10.64
C ASN A 21 -3.79 -44.93 12.10
N LEU A 22 -3.19 -45.63 13.08
CA LEU A 22 -3.48 -45.38 14.50
C LEU A 22 -2.91 -44.03 14.99
N PHE A 23 -1.90 -43.50 14.30
CA PHE A 23 -1.24 -42.22 14.58
C PHE A 23 -0.88 -41.53 13.26
N ASP A 24 -0.85 -40.20 13.26
CA ASP A 24 -0.49 -39.39 12.07
C ASP A 24 0.95 -39.65 11.60
N LYS A 25 1.86 -39.96 12.53
CA LYS A 25 3.24 -40.38 12.25
C LYS A 25 3.67 -41.46 13.24
N VAL A 26 4.38 -42.47 12.75
CA VAL A 26 5.00 -43.53 13.57
C VAL A 26 6.51 -43.46 13.37
N VAL A 27 7.24 -43.23 14.47
CA VAL A 27 8.70 -43.06 14.44
C VAL A 27 9.38 -44.26 15.08
N ILE A 28 10.38 -44.82 14.40
CA ILE A 28 11.17 -45.94 14.90
C ILE A 28 12.62 -45.48 15.07
N THR A 29 13.10 -45.49 16.32
CA THR A 29 14.49 -45.14 16.67
C THR A 29 15.15 -46.25 17.47
N THR A 30 16.48 -46.37 17.39
CA THR A 30 17.24 -47.42 18.08
C THR A 30 17.81 -46.89 19.39
N VAL A 31 17.38 -47.46 20.52
CA VAL A 31 17.90 -47.14 21.85
C VAL A 31 18.97 -48.15 22.24
N SER A 32 20.23 -47.70 22.33
CA SER A 32 21.35 -48.51 22.83
C SER A 32 21.34 -48.63 24.35
N GLN A 33 22.05 -49.63 24.89
CA GLN A 33 22.15 -49.88 26.33
C GLN A 33 22.70 -48.68 27.12
N LYS A 34 23.57 -47.88 26.50
CA LYS A 34 23.88 -46.49 26.90
C LYS A 34 23.18 -45.56 25.91
N PRO A 35 22.03 -44.95 26.26
CA PRO A 35 21.30 -44.10 25.32
C PRO A 35 22.10 -42.83 24.98
N ASN A 36 22.26 -42.53 23.70
CA ASN A 36 22.71 -41.22 23.24
C ASN A 36 21.45 -40.40 22.92
N LEU A 37 21.06 -39.53 23.86
CA LEU A 37 19.82 -38.77 23.79
C LEU A 37 19.80 -37.83 22.57
N GLU A 38 20.93 -37.19 22.26
CA GLU A 38 21.07 -36.27 21.13
C GLU A 38 20.84 -36.99 19.78
N ARG A 39 21.47 -38.15 19.60
CA ARG A 39 21.26 -38.98 18.39
C ARG A 39 19.82 -39.49 18.27
N ILE A 40 19.19 -39.86 19.39
CA ILE A 40 17.79 -40.34 19.40
C ILE A 40 16.85 -39.19 19.03
N GLN A 41 17.06 -38.00 19.59
CA GLN A 41 16.30 -36.79 19.27
C GLN A 41 16.46 -36.37 17.80
N ASP A 42 17.70 -36.36 17.28
CA ASP A 42 17.98 -36.09 15.87
C ASP A 42 17.24 -37.05 14.93
N GLN A 43 17.24 -38.35 15.26
CA GLN A 43 16.53 -39.36 14.47
C GLN A 43 15.02 -39.14 14.52
N ILE A 44 14.45 -38.81 15.68
CA ILE A 44 13.02 -38.52 15.80
C ILE A 44 12.66 -37.27 15.00
N ALA A 45 13.45 -36.20 15.15
CA ALA A 45 13.28 -34.92 14.48
C ALA A 45 13.29 -35.08 12.95
N GLN A 46 14.26 -35.81 12.39
CA GLN A 46 14.31 -36.13 10.95
C GLN A 46 13.05 -36.86 10.46
N TYR A 47 12.54 -37.84 11.22
CA TYR A 47 11.36 -38.60 10.82
C TYR A 47 10.07 -37.78 10.88
N ILE A 48 9.96 -36.83 11.81
CA ILE A 48 8.81 -35.91 11.86
C ILE A 48 8.95 -34.71 10.93
N GLY A 49 10.07 -34.59 10.19
CA GLY A 49 10.34 -33.45 9.29
C GLY A 49 10.78 -32.18 10.01
N PHE A 50 11.16 -32.29 11.29
CA PHE A 50 11.79 -31.22 12.06
C PHE A 50 13.30 -31.25 11.81
N ASP A 51 13.83 -30.32 11.02
CA ASP A 51 15.27 -30.04 11.00
C ASP A 51 15.60 -29.03 12.11
N MET A 52 15.84 -29.52 13.34
CA MET A 52 16.15 -28.70 14.53
C MET A 52 17.40 -27.81 14.37
N LYS A 53 18.15 -27.91 13.27
CA LYS A 53 19.46 -27.28 13.16
C LYS A 53 19.40 -25.78 12.88
N THR A 54 18.31 -25.25 12.30
CA THR A 54 18.23 -23.81 11.98
C THR A 54 16.85 -23.17 12.09
N SER A 55 15.74 -23.92 12.16
CA SER A 55 14.41 -23.31 12.27
C SER A 55 13.49 -24.06 13.22
N LEU A 56 12.72 -23.32 14.02
CA LEU A 56 11.74 -23.81 14.98
C LEU A 56 10.43 -23.09 14.68
N ASP A 57 9.42 -23.84 14.24
CA ASP A 57 8.05 -23.35 14.01
C ASP A 57 7.10 -24.10 14.95
N LEU A 58 6.48 -23.38 15.88
CA LEU A 58 5.53 -23.92 16.85
C LEU A 58 4.19 -23.23 16.67
N ARG A 59 3.14 -24.02 16.51
CA ARG A 59 1.77 -23.53 16.32
C ARG A 59 0.82 -24.24 17.27
N TRP A 60 -0.19 -23.53 17.77
CA TRP A 60 -1.29 -24.11 18.55
C TRP A 60 -0.84 -24.91 19.78
N CYS A 61 0.28 -24.52 20.39
CA CYS A 61 0.82 -25.14 21.59
C CYS A 61 0.22 -24.49 22.85
N HIS A 62 -1.09 -24.70 23.04
CA HIS A 62 -1.90 -23.93 23.98
C HIS A 62 -1.43 -24.03 25.44
N SER A 63 -0.97 -25.19 25.91
CA SER A 63 -0.59 -25.38 27.33
C SER A 63 0.83 -24.92 27.68
N MET A 64 1.61 -24.45 26.70
CA MET A 64 3.03 -24.18 26.89
C MET A 64 3.24 -22.74 27.39
N GLN A 65 3.75 -22.60 28.62
CA GLN A 65 4.05 -21.30 29.22
C GLN A 65 5.42 -20.74 28.80
N CYS A 66 6.37 -21.62 28.48
CA CYS A 66 7.68 -21.25 27.96
C CYS A 66 8.26 -22.32 27.03
N LEU A 67 9.16 -21.93 26.12
CA LEU A 67 9.85 -22.90 25.25
C LEU A 67 10.94 -23.66 26.00
N ILE A 68 11.59 -22.98 26.95
CA ILE A 68 12.64 -23.54 27.79
C ILE A 68 12.33 -23.23 29.25
N ASP A 69 12.05 -24.28 30.03
CA ASP A 69 11.92 -24.19 31.49
C ASP A 69 13.24 -24.60 32.16
N ALA A 70 14.14 -23.64 32.38
CA ALA A 70 15.41 -23.88 33.07
C ALA A 70 15.27 -24.06 34.59
N SER A 71 14.05 -23.89 35.13
CA SER A 71 13.80 -24.03 36.57
C SER A 71 13.61 -25.48 37.02
N LYS A 72 13.27 -26.39 36.10
CA LYS A 72 12.87 -27.77 36.43
C LYS A 72 13.85 -28.88 35.99
N GLN A 73 14.84 -28.61 35.12
CA GLN A 73 15.78 -29.62 34.60
C GLN A 73 17.16 -29.07 34.22
N GLN A 74 18.16 -29.96 34.04
CA GLN A 74 19.42 -29.66 33.35
C GLN A 74 19.14 -29.38 31.86
N VAL A 75 18.82 -28.12 31.54
CA VAL A 75 18.72 -27.67 30.14
C VAL A 75 20.10 -27.80 29.49
N PRO A 76 20.21 -28.39 28.28
CA PRO A 76 21.48 -28.43 27.56
C PRO A 76 22.07 -27.03 27.43
N ILE A 77 23.35 -26.88 27.76
CA ILE A 77 24.06 -25.60 27.77
C ILE A 77 23.96 -24.86 26.42
N THR A 78 23.73 -25.59 25.32
CA THR A 78 23.67 -25.08 23.94
C THR A 78 22.25 -25.02 23.35
N ALA A 79 21.20 -25.16 24.15
CA ALA A 79 19.81 -25.15 23.65
C ALA A 79 19.51 -23.87 22.84
N LEU A 80 18.93 -24.05 21.64
CA LEU A 80 18.59 -22.99 20.67
C LEU A 80 19.78 -22.11 20.20
N SER A 81 21.03 -22.51 20.43
CA SER A 81 22.21 -21.71 20.02
C SER A 81 22.47 -21.69 18.50
N ASN A 82 21.99 -22.69 17.77
CA ASN A 82 22.12 -22.78 16.31
C ASN A 82 20.90 -22.28 15.54
N LEU A 83 19.84 -21.89 16.26
CA LEU A 83 18.58 -21.48 15.65
C LEU A 83 18.77 -20.20 14.83
N ARG A 84 18.33 -20.21 13.57
CA ARG A 84 18.32 -19.06 12.65
C ARG A 84 16.93 -18.46 12.47
N LYS A 85 15.87 -19.27 12.55
CA LYS A 85 14.48 -18.80 12.45
C LYS A 85 13.61 -19.34 13.57
N LEU A 86 12.94 -18.46 14.29
CA LEU A 86 11.93 -18.79 15.28
C LEU A 86 10.57 -18.30 14.81
N SER A 87 9.60 -19.21 14.72
CA SER A 87 8.20 -18.92 14.37
C SER A 87 7.30 -19.46 15.48
N LEU A 88 6.51 -18.59 16.09
CA LEU A 88 5.56 -18.92 17.15
C LEU A 88 4.19 -18.40 16.74
N SER A 89 3.18 -19.26 16.68
CA SER A 89 1.86 -18.88 16.19
C SER A 89 0.73 -19.47 17.05
N CYS A 90 -0.22 -18.62 17.44
CA CYS A 90 -1.40 -19.01 18.20
C CYS A 90 -1.04 -19.82 19.47
N MET A 91 -0.05 -19.35 20.23
CA MET A 91 0.37 -19.95 21.51
C MET A 91 -0.18 -19.09 22.66
N PHE A 92 -1.46 -19.25 22.98
CA PHE A 92 -2.18 -18.30 23.82
C PHE A 92 -1.67 -18.19 25.27
N HIS A 93 -1.14 -19.26 25.86
CA HIS A 93 -0.57 -19.25 27.23
C HIS A 93 0.95 -19.08 27.27
N LEU A 94 1.61 -18.80 26.14
CA LEU A 94 3.06 -18.62 26.13
C LEU A 94 3.40 -17.26 26.74
N GLU A 95 4.03 -17.26 27.91
CA GLU A 95 4.38 -16.05 28.67
C GLU A 95 5.77 -15.51 28.27
N GLU A 96 6.74 -16.41 28.08
CA GLU A 96 8.12 -16.07 27.72
C GLU A 96 8.83 -17.18 26.90
N ILE A 97 9.90 -16.86 26.17
CA ILE A 97 10.65 -17.89 25.42
C ILE A 97 11.46 -18.80 26.37
N CYS A 98 12.11 -18.23 27.39
CA CYS A 98 13.02 -18.97 28.27
C CYS A 98 12.98 -18.44 29.69
N ASN A 99 12.64 -19.31 30.64
CA ASN A 99 12.71 -18.98 32.06
C ASN A 99 14.19 -18.98 32.46
N ALA A 100 14.66 -17.93 33.14
CA ALA A 100 16.07 -17.78 33.52
C ALA A 100 16.59 -18.94 34.40
N PRO A 101 17.88 -19.33 34.33
CA PRO A 101 18.98 -18.72 33.55
C PRO A 101 19.05 -19.18 32.08
N GLN A 102 19.48 -18.26 31.19
CA GLN A 102 19.60 -18.52 29.74
C GLN A 102 20.77 -19.47 29.40
N PRO A 103 20.61 -20.39 28.41
CA PRO A 103 21.70 -21.22 27.89
C PRO A 103 22.86 -20.41 27.29
N GLN A 104 24.05 -21.01 27.22
CA GLN A 104 25.20 -20.38 26.57
C GLN A 104 24.97 -20.30 25.05
N GLY A 105 25.19 -19.11 24.48
CA GLY A 105 24.99 -18.86 23.05
C GLY A 105 23.51 -18.88 22.64
N PHE A 106 22.58 -18.77 23.60
CA PHE A 106 21.14 -18.73 23.36
C PHE A 106 20.80 -17.70 22.27
N LEU A 107 20.16 -18.18 21.19
CA LEU A 107 19.70 -17.36 20.05
C LEU A 107 20.77 -16.52 19.34
N GLN A 108 22.07 -16.80 19.55
CA GLN A 108 23.15 -15.97 18.99
C GLN A 108 23.20 -15.96 17.45
N LYS A 109 22.75 -17.05 16.82
CA LYS A 109 22.65 -17.20 15.36
C LYS A 109 21.28 -16.87 14.78
N LEU A 110 20.37 -16.34 15.60
CA LEU A 110 19.00 -16.06 15.19
C LEU A 110 18.98 -14.90 14.20
N GLU A 111 18.37 -15.13 13.04
CA GLU A 111 18.25 -14.18 11.94
C GLU A 111 16.82 -13.66 11.78
N GLU A 112 15.83 -14.50 12.08
CA GLU A 112 14.42 -14.19 11.85
C GLU A 112 13.56 -14.63 13.04
N VAL A 113 12.70 -13.74 13.49
CA VAL A 113 11.68 -14.02 14.51
C VAL A 113 10.33 -13.59 14.01
N ILE A 114 9.38 -14.53 14.01
CA ILE A 114 7.98 -14.29 13.70
C ILE A 114 7.16 -14.77 14.90
N VAL A 115 6.36 -13.88 15.48
CA VAL A 115 5.45 -14.22 16.58
C VAL A 115 4.06 -13.71 16.24
N SER A 116 3.07 -14.58 16.24
CA SER A 116 1.68 -14.25 15.91
C SER A 116 0.72 -14.83 16.94
N ASP A 117 -0.24 -14.03 17.41
CA ASP A 117 -1.32 -14.48 18.30
C ASP A 117 -0.83 -15.17 19.59
N CYS A 118 0.27 -14.69 20.19
CA CYS A 118 0.76 -15.12 21.49
C CYS A 118 0.25 -14.18 22.58
N GLY A 119 -1.04 -14.31 22.93
CA GLY A 119 -1.77 -13.33 23.73
C GLY A 119 -1.23 -13.07 25.14
N GLU A 120 -0.76 -14.10 25.85
CA GLU A 120 -0.20 -13.97 27.20
C GLU A 120 1.30 -13.62 27.23
N MET A 121 1.94 -13.48 26.07
CA MET A 121 3.38 -13.19 26.01
C MET A 121 3.68 -11.83 26.63
N GLN A 122 4.47 -11.83 27.70
CA GLN A 122 4.86 -10.63 28.42
C GLN A 122 6.20 -10.09 27.94
N VAL A 123 7.13 -11.01 27.63
CA VAL A 123 8.50 -10.69 27.21
C VAL A 123 8.96 -11.70 26.16
N LEU A 124 9.39 -11.18 25.00
CA LEU A 124 9.96 -12.02 23.94
C LEU A 124 11.38 -12.45 24.29
N PHE A 125 12.22 -11.48 24.66
CA PHE A 125 13.62 -11.70 25.02
C PHE A 125 13.83 -11.40 26.53
N PRO A 126 13.83 -12.42 27.40
CA PRO A 126 13.89 -12.21 28.84
C PRO A 126 15.22 -11.58 29.27
N ILE A 127 15.18 -10.77 30.35
CA ILE A 127 16.38 -10.18 30.95
C ILE A 127 17.05 -11.24 31.84
N ALA A 128 18.35 -11.45 31.68
CA ALA A 128 19.15 -12.18 32.66
C ALA A 128 19.40 -11.26 33.87
N GLU A 129 18.44 -11.15 34.79
CA GLU A 129 18.70 -10.47 36.07
C GLU A 129 19.74 -11.26 36.86
N LEU A 130 20.90 -10.62 37.08
CA LEU A 130 21.96 -11.07 37.98
C LEU A 130 21.42 -11.14 39.42
N ARG A 131 20.80 -12.26 39.79
CA ARG A 131 20.65 -12.63 41.19
C ARG A 131 21.98 -13.23 41.67
N SER A 132 22.77 -12.36 42.31
CA SER A 132 23.75 -12.68 43.36
C SER A 132 25.19 -13.06 42.96
N ILE A 133 26.09 -12.11 43.26
CA ILE A 133 27.46 -12.27 43.82
C ILE A 133 28.55 -12.79 42.86
N GLU A 134 29.52 -11.91 42.59
CA GLU A 134 30.93 -12.19 42.29
C GLU A 134 31.24 -13.54 41.63
N GLN A 135 30.98 -13.67 40.33
CA GLN A 135 31.81 -14.52 39.48
C GLN A 135 32.16 -13.78 38.19
N GLU A 136 33.42 -13.37 38.11
CA GLU A 136 34.10 -13.00 36.87
C GLU A 136 34.10 -14.23 35.94
N GLY A 137 33.09 -14.31 35.08
CA GLY A 137 33.00 -15.25 33.96
C GLY A 137 32.61 -14.50 32.69
N PRO A 138 32.86 -15.07 31.49
CA PRO A 138 32.47 -14.45 30.23
C PRO A 138 30.96 -14.18 30.24
N SER A 139 30.61 -12.94 29.90
CA SER A 139 29.27 -12.36 29.98
C SER A 139 28.18 -13.31 29.47
N ARG A 140 27.29 -13.75 30.36
CA ARG A 140 26.08 -14.53 30.03
C ARG A 140 24.96 -13.63 29.44
N HIS A 141 25.33 -12.64 28.62
CA HIS A 141 24.39 -11.70 28.04
C HIS A 141 23.86 -12.24 26.71
N LEU A 142 22.53 -12.18 26.53
CA LEU A 142 21.89 -12.40 25.24
C LEU A 142 22.48 -11.44 24.21
N SER A 143 22.82 -11.94 23.02
CA SER A 143 23.36 -11.14 21.93
C SER A 143 22.71 -11.55 20.61
N LEU A 144 22.03 -10.60 19.97
CA LEU A 144 21.23 -10.81 18.76
C LEU A 144 21.93 -10.26 17.51
N GLN A 145 23.24 -10.51 17.40
CA GLN A 145 24.12 -9.96 16.35
C GLN A 145 23.76 -10.38 14.92
N SER A 146 23.09 -11.52 14.78
CA SER A 146 22.69 -12.07 13.46
C SER A 146 21.26 -11.69 13.08
N LEU A 147 20.51 -11.01 13.96
CA LEU A 147 19.07 -10.78 13.80
C LEU A 147 18.83 -9.74 12.70
N LYS A 148 17.97 -10.09 11.75
CA LYS A 148 17.70 -9.35 10.52
C LYS A 148 16.23 -8.94 10.40
N ILE A 149 15.32 -9.81 10.80
CA ILE A 149 13.88 -9.65 10.63
C ILE A 149 13.16 -9.97 11.95
N VAL A 150 12.30 -9.05 12.38
CA VAL A 150 11.35 -9.27 13.48
C VAL A 150 9.95 -8.88 13.01
N GLU A 151 9.03 -9.84 13.07
CA GLU A 151 7.61 -9.65 12.79
C GLU A 151 6.79 -10.12 14.00
N ILE A 152 6.00 -9.22 14.58
CA ILE A 152 5.16 -9.51 15.76
C ILE A 152 3.74 -9.05 15.47
N GLU A 153 2.78 -9.96 15.63
CA GLU A 153 1.36 -9.72 15.41
C GLU A 153 0.52 -10.26 16.57
N GLY A 154 -0.48 -9.50 17.03
CA GLY A 154 -1.48 -10.01 17.98
C GLY A 154 -0.95 -10.38 19.37
N CYS A 155 0.23 -9.89 19.77
CA CYS A 155 0.86 -10.17 21.07
C CYS A 155 0.43 -9.10 22.10
N ASN A 156 -0.79 -9.25 22.62
CA ASN A 156 -1.49 -8.18 23.33
C ASN A 156 -0.94 -7.81 24.72
N ASN A 157 -0.27 -8.73 25.42
CA ASN A 157 0.35 -8.48 26.74
C ASN A 157 1.84 -8.09 26.66
N LEU A 158 2.41 -8.02 25.46
CA LEU A 158 3.82 -7.72 25.27
C LEU A 158 4.07 -6.25 25.59
N LYS A 159 4.92 -5.96 26.58
CA LYS A 159 5.23 -4.58 27.01
C LYS A 159 6.38 -3.93 26.26
N TYR A 160 7.40 -4.73 25.96
CA TYR A 160 8.55 -4.35 25.14
C TYR A 160 9.06 -5.55 24.33
N ILE A 161 9.78 -5.28 23.24
CA ILE A 161 10.35 -6.33 22.40
C ILE A 161 11.77 -6.65 22.87
N PHE A 162 12.64 -5.66 22.90
CA PHE A 162 14.05 -5.82 23.19
C PHE A 162 14.41 -5.24 24.56
N PRO A 163 15.11 -5.99 25.43
CA PRO A 163 15.73 -5.39 26.61
C PRO A 163 16.90 -4.49 26.20
N MET A 164 17.23 -3.46 26.99
CA MET A 164 18.35 -2.54 26.69
C MET A 164 19.68 -3.27 26.43
N SER A 165 19.91 -4.37 27.15
CA SER A 165 21.13 -5.16 27.07
C SER A 165 21.42 -5.72 25.68
N VAL A 166 20.41 -5.95 24.84
CA VAL A 166 20.59 -6.48 23.48
C VAL A 166 20.64 -5.38 22.42
N ALA A 167 20.28 -4.14 22.74
CA ALA A 167 20.09 -3.09 21.74
C ALA A 167 21.38 -2.80 20.95
N ASN A 168 22.55 -2.85 21.59
CA ASN A 168 23.87 -2.69 20.94
C ASN A 168 24.23 -3.83 19.97
N SER A 169 23.51 -4.96 20.02
CA SER A 169 23.76 -6.11 19.15
C SER A 169 22.87 -6.14 17.91
N LEU A 170 21.89 -5.24 17.76
CA LEU A 170 20.92 -5.26 16.66
C LEU A 170 21.43 -4.64 15.34
N GLY A 171 22.75 -4.60 15.16
CA GLY A 171 23.40 -3.93 14.02
C GLY A 171 23.06 -4.50 12.63
N GLN A 172 22.49 -5.70 12.55
CA GLN A 172 22.05 -6.32 11.28
C GLN A 172 20.53 -6.25 11.05
N LEU A 173 19.76 -5.73 12.01
CA LEU A 173 18.31 -5.69 11.91
C LEU A 173 17.90 -4.73 10.79
N HIS A 174 17.28 -5.26 9.74
CA HIS A 174 16.86 -4.47 8.58
C HIS A 174 15.34 -4.34 8.44
N THR A 175 14.56 -5.26 9.02
CA THR A 175 13.10 -5.24 8.96
C THR A 175 12.49 -5.42 10.35
N LEU A 176 11.63 -4.48 10.75
CA LEU A 176 10.84 -4.54 11.97
C LEU A 176 9.37 -4.28 11.66
N LYS A 177 8.51 -5.28 11.87
CA LYS A 177 7.06 -5.16 11.70
C LYS A 177 6.34 -5.54 12.97
N ILE A 178 5.47 -4.66 13.44
CA ILE A 178 4.71 -4.85 14.67
C ILE A 178 3.27 -4.44 14.38
N GLN A 179 2.35 -5.37 14.62
CA GLN A 179 0.93 -5.22 14.34
C GLN A 179 0.09 -5.64 15.55
N SER A 180 -0.94 -4.85 15.86
CA SER A 180 -2.00 -5.23 16.80
C SER A 180 -1.47 -5.72 18.16
N CYS A 181 -0.50 -5.00 18.75
CA CYS A 181 0.04 -5.28 20.09
C CYS A 181 -0.42 -4.19 21.06
N SER A 182 -1.54 -4.43 21.75
CA SER A 182 -2.27 -3.37 22.47
C SER A 182 -1.57 -2.79 23.70
N GLN A 183 -0.73 -3.56 24.40
CA GLN A 183 0.00 -3.11 25.60
C GLN A 183 1.47 -2.82 25.33
N LEU A 184 1.89 -2.80 24.06
CA LEU A 184 3.28 -2.50 23.72
C LEU A 184 3.56 -1.02 23.99
N GLU A 185 4.39 -0.75 24.99
CA GLU A 185 4.74 0.60 25.42
C GLU A 185 5.99 1.11 24.72
N ASP A 186 7.00 0.25 24.58
CA ASP A 186 8.35 0.61 24.12
C ASP A 186 8.88 -0.54 23.23
N ILE A 187 9.61 -0.26 22.15
CA ILE A 187 10.29 -1.29 21.35
C ILE A 187 11.56 -1.76 22.09
N ILE A 188 12.28 -0.83 22.72
CA ILE A 188 13.49 -1.08 23.50
C ILE A 188 13.26 -0.62 24.95
N GLN A 189 13.42 -1.53 25.91
CA GLN A 189 13.17 -1.25 27.32
C GLN A 189 14.22 -0.29 27.92
N ASP A 190 13.80 0.92 28.29
CA ASP A 190 14.49 1.96 29.11
C ASP A 190 15.85 2.51 28.63
N PRO A 191 15.88 3.61 27.83
CA PRO A 191 17.09 4.37 27.56
C PRO A 191 17.09 5.71 28.33
N GLN A 192 17.50 5.70 29.60
CA GLN A 192 17.83 6.95 30.34
C GLN A 192 19.09 7.67 29.80
N LEU A 193 19.77 7.11 28.79
CA LEU A 193 21.01 7.63 28.25
C LEU A 193 20.95 7.72 26.73
N ALA A 194 21.19 8.92 26.22
CA ALA A 194 21.36 9.21 24.81
C ALA A 194 22.57 8.43 24.26
N TYR A 195 22.34 7.30 23.61
CA TYR A 195 23.39 6.57 22.90
C TYR A 195 23.05 6.44 21.42
N LYS A 196 23.83 7.18 20.62
CA LYS A 196 24.03 6.98 19.18
C LYS A 196 24.29 5.48 18.92
N CYS A 197 23.57 4.89 17.95
CA CYS A 197 23.96 3.70 17.15
C CYS A 197 23.25 2.34 17.39
N LEU A 198 21.98 2.25 17.80
CA LEU A 198 21.40 0.92 18.13
C LEU A 198 20.85 0.12 16.93
N LEU A 199 20.43 0.78 15.85
CA LEU A 199 19.69 0.13 14.76
C LEU A 199 20.10 0.62 13.36
N GLN A 200 21.41 0.78 13.14
CA GLN A 200 21.97 1.44 11.94
C GLN A 200 21.62 0.80 10.58
N SER A 201 21.14 -0.45 10.57
CA SER A 201 20.83 -1.20 9.34
C SER A 201 19.34 -1.26 9.00
N LEU A 202 18.46 -0.65 9.81
CA LEU A 202 17.02 -0.69 9.57
C LEU A 202 16.68 -0.04 8.21
N ARG A 203 15.89 -0.76 7.42
CA ARG A 203 15.44 -0.37 6.08
C ARG A 203 13.93 -0.27 6.00
N GLU A 204 13.22 -1.11 6.75
CA GLU A 204 11.77 -1.19 6.77
C GLU A 204 11.25 -1.25 8.21
N VAL A 205 10.37 -0.30 8.54
CA VAL A 205 9.64 -0.26 9.81
C VAL A 205 8.15 -0.16 9.53
N SER A 206 7.36 -1.09 10.08
CA SER A 206 5.90 -1.09 9.99
C SER A 206 5.30 -1.19 11.40
N LEU A 207 4.56 -0.17 11.81
CA LEU A 207 3.91 -0.05 13.12
C LEU A 207 2.40 0.12 12.90
N ILE A 208 1.60 -0.87 13.27
CA ILE A 208 0.16 -0.91 12.96
C ILE A 208 -0.63 -1.23 14.23
N ASP A 209 -1.64 -0.42 14.54
CA ASP A 209 -2.56 -0.62 15.66
C ASP A 209 -1.82 -0.80 17.01
N LEU A 210 -0.97 0.16 17.35
CA LEU A 210 -0.17 0.19 18.59
C LEU A 210 -0.60 1.36 19.49
N PRO A 211 -1.70 1.21 20.25
CA PRO A 211 -2.33 2.31 20.99
C PRO A 211 -1.50 2.84 22.17
N GLN A 212 -0.58 2.03 22.71
CA GLN A 212 0.26 2.39 23.87
C GLN A 212 1.72 2.69 23.52
N LEU A 213 2.11 2.58 22.24
CA LEU A 213 3.51 2.74 21.85
C LEU A 213 3.95 4.20 21.97
N LYS A 214 4.93 4.45 22.83
CA LYS A 214 5.45 5.79 23.10
C LYS A 214 6.38 6.25 21.99
N GLY A 215 6.37 7.57 21.75
CA GLY A 215 7.13 8.19 20.66
C GLY A 215 8.66 8.17 20.81
N ARG A 216 9.23 7.89 21.99
CA ARG A 216 10.68 8.03 22.20
C ARG A 216 11.49 7.04 21.37
N ASP A 217 11.20 5.74 21.49
CA ASP A 217 11.92 4.71 20.74
C ASP A 217 11.78 4.88 19.24
N VAL A 218 10.57 5.21 18.76
CA VAL A 218 10.34 5.46 17.34
C VAL A 218 11.12 6.68 16.89
N ASN A 219 11.15 7.77 17.66
CA ASN A 219 11.95 8.93 17.30
C ASN A 219 13.44 8.62 17.30
N ASP A 220 13.96 7.87 18.26
CA ASP A 220 15.38 7.48 18.28
C ASP A 220 15.74 6.55 17.11
N ILE A 221 14.85 5.63 16.75
CA ILE A 221 14.96 4.81 15.52
C ILE A 221 15.01 5.74 14.29
N MET A 222 14.09 6.69 14.20
CA MET A 222 13.95 7.55 13.01
C MET A 222 15.02 8.66 12.94
N LEU A 223 15.57 9.10 14.08
CA LEU A 223 16.63 10.11 14.25
C LEU A 223 18.01 9.57 13.91
N THR A 224 18.29 8.30 14.19
CA THR A 224 19.65 7.74 14.16
C THR A 224 19.98 7.02 12.84
N GLN A 225 19.03 6.90 11.91
CA GLN A 225 19.14 5.97 10.78
C GLN A 225 19.29 6.63 9.42
N SER A 226 20.47 6.42 8.83
CA SER A 226 20.81 6.83 7.47
C SER A 226 20.36 5.85 6.38
N SER A 227 19.73 4.71 6.72
CA SER A 227 19.37 3.65 5.76
C SER A 227 17.87 3.37 5.63
N LEU A 228 17.01 4.04 6.40
CA LEU A 228 15.58 3.72 6.42
C LEU A 228 14.90 4.12 5.10
N GLN A 229 14.37 3.13 4.38
CA GLN A 229 13.75 3.31 3.06
C GLN A 229 12.22 3.28 3.12
N LYS A 230 11.65 2.51 4.03
CA LYS A 230 10.21 2.28 4.14
C LYS A 230 9.72 2.51 5.57
N LEU A 231 8.72 3.37 5.71
CA LEU A 231 8.05 3.61 6.98
C LEU A 231 6.54 3.51 6.80
N LYS A 232 5.92 2.60 7.56
CA LYS A 232 4.47 2.47 7.68
C LYS A 232 4.05 2.69 9.12
N VAL A 233 3.17 3.65 9.36
CA VAL A 233 2.58 3.93 10.68
C VAL A 233 1.07 4.03 10.51
N HIS A 234 0.33 3.17 11.20
CA HIS A 234 -1.12 3.12 11.14
C HIS A 234 -1.70 3.01 12.55
N ASN A 235 -2.58 3.94 12.95
CA ASN A 235 -3.29 3.90 14.22
C ASN A 235 -2.36 3.78 15.46
N CYS A 236 -1.39 4.68 15.57
CA CYS A 236 -0.47 4.78 16.70
C CYS A 236 -0.62 6.16 17.39
N PRO A 237 -1.69 6.39 18.18
CA PRO A 237 -2.08 7.72 18.67
C PRO A 237 -1.08 8.37 19.65
N GLN A 238 -0.26 7.59 20.35
CA GLN A 238 0.75 8.12 21.28
C GLN A 238 2.05 8.58 20.61
N LEU A 239 2.23 8.31 19.31
CA LEU A 239 3.37 8.79 18.54
C LEU A 239 3.16 10.23 18.11
N THR A 240 3.54 11.20 18.94
CA THR A 240 3.20 12.62 18.71
C THR A 240 4.20 13.40 17.86
N HIS A 241 5.44 12.92 17.76
CA HIS A 241 6.52 13.56 17.01
C HIS A 241 7.18 12.52 16.10
N PHE A 242 7.54 12.92 14.88
CA PHE A 242 8.21 12.06 13.92
C PHE A 242 9.35 12.82 13.27
N ILE A 243 10.55 12.25 13.32
CA ILE A 243 11.72 12.83 12.66
C ILE A 243 12.15 11.90 11.54
N ILE A 244 11.89 12.28 10.30
CA ILE A 244 12.05 11.40 9.16
C ILE A 244 13.40 11.62 8.47
N SER A 245 14.07 10.50 8.15
CA SER A 245 15.29 10.46 7.35
C SER A 245 15.04 10.91 5.90
N THR A 246 16.00 11.64 5.31
CA THR A 246 15.98 12.02 3.88
C THR A 246 16.04 10.81 2.94
N THR A 247 16.40 9.63 3.45
CA THR A 247 16.54 8.40 2.67
C THR A 247 15.24 7.64 2.43
N ILE A 248 14.13 8.07 3.04
CA ILE A 248 12.82 7.43 2.86
C ILE A 248 12.37 7.51 1.40
N GLN A 249 11.94 6.35 0.89
CA GLN A 249 11.38 6.14 -0.45
C GLN A 249 9.88 5.83 -0.40
N GLU A 250 9.42 5.13 0.64
CA GLU A 250 8.01 4.76 0.80
C GLU A 250 7.51 5.21 2.18
N LEU A 251 6.46 6.01 2.18
CA LEU A 251 5.84 6.52 3.39
C LEU A 251 4.35 6.19 3.37
N VAL A 252 3.91 5.45 4.38
CA VAL A 252 2.51 5.04 4.55
C VAL A 252 2.03 5.52 5.91
N PHE A 253 1.07 6.43 5.90
CA PHE A 253 0.40 6.88 7.12
C PHE A 253 -1.05 6.47 7.10
N GLY A 254 -1.58 6.07 8.25
CA GLY A 254 -3.01 6.10 8.39
C GLY A 254 -3.56 6.14 9.81
N LYS A 255 -4.82 6.55 9.91
CA LYS A 255 -5.46 6.97 11.16
C LYS A 255 -4.60 7.95 11.99
N MET A 256 -3.85 8.81 11.30
CA MET A 256 -3.01 9.83 11.93
C MET A 256 -3.83 11.09 12.22
N THR A 257 -3.55 11.75 13.34
CA THR A 257 -4.15 13.05 13.66
C THR A 257 -3.40 14.20 12.96
N ASN A 258 -4.04 15.36 12.85
CA ASN A 258 -3.39 16.56 12.29
C ASN A 258 -2.17 16.99 13.10
N GLU A 259 -2.21 16.82 14.42
CA GLU A 259 -1.10 17.14 15.31
C GLU A 259 0.12 16.28 14.99
N GLN A 260 -0.07 14.97 14.85
CA GLN A 260 0.99 14.03 14.49
C GLN A 260 1.62 14.36 13.13
N LEU A 261 0.79 14.65 12.13
CA LEU A 261 1.26 15.04 10.80
C LEU A 261 1.96 16.41 10.84
N SER A 262 1.52 17.34 11.69
CA SER A 262 2.14 18.66 11.85
C SER A 262 3.49 18.62 12.59
N ASN A 263 3.72 17.57 13.37
CA ASN A 263 4.98 17.34 14.07
C ASN A 263 5.93 16.43 13.27
N LEU A 264 5.75 16.35 11.94
CA LEU A 264 6.71 15.74 11.03
C LEU A 264 7.88 16.73 10.80
N HIS A 265 9.06 16.32 11.22
CA HIS A 265 10.31 17.03 10.98
C HIS A 265 11.22 16.17 10.09
N LEU A 266 12.08 16.83 9.32
CA LEU A 266 13.10 16.16 8.52
C LEU A 266 14.46 16.36 9.20
N CYS A 267 15.22 15.30 9.39
CA CYS A 267 16.57 15.42 9.94
C CYS A 267 17.58 15.55 8.80
N LYS A 268 18.35 16.64 8.79
CA LYS A 268 19.65 16.68 8.12
C LYS A 268 20.70 16.29 9.15
N TYR A 269 21.42 15.21 8.91
CA TYR A 269 22.43 14.68 9.84
C TYR A 269 23.52 15.72 10.20
N GLU A 270 23.73 16.73 9.35
CA GLU A 270 24.69 17.83 9.54
C GLU A 270 24.31 18.83 10.64
N GLU A 271 23.03 18.94 11.04
CA GLU A 271 22.58 19.93 12.05
C GLU A 271 22.75 19.44 13.50
N LEU A 272 23.09 18.16 13.73
CA LEU A 272 23.26 17.61 15.08
C LEU A 272 24.68 17.74 15.64
N GLU A 273 25.65 18.25 14.86
CA GLU A 273 27.02 18.50 15.34
C GLU A 273 27.30 19.96 15.72
N GLN A 274 26.35 20.89 15.56
CA GLN A 274 26.58 22.32 15.80
C GLN A 274 25.71 22.97 16.89
N ASP A 275 25.05 22.21 17.76
CA ASP A 275 24.21 22.80 18.81
C ASP A 275 25.02 23.27 20.04
N GLN A 276 25.86 24.29 19.80
CA GLN A 276 26.13 25.38 20.72
C GLN A 276 26.28 26.66 19.89
N THR A 277 25.16 27.32 19.56
CA THR A 277 24.97 28.77 19.76
C THR A 277 23.62 29.22 19.21
N SER A 278 23.09 30.24 19.89
CA SER A 278 21.76 30.80 19.80
C SER A 278 21.36 31.47 18.47
N SER A 279 20.07 31.35 18.18
CA SER A 279 19.15 32.36 17.60
C SER A 279 18.99 32.46 16.07
N GLN A 280 17.72 32.44 15.67
CA GLN A 280 17.14 32.71 14.33
C GLN A 280 17.28 31.60 13.28
N HIS A 281 16.54 30.50 13.45
CA HIS A 281 16.22 29.60 12.33
C HIS A 281 14.86 29.98 11.73
N HIS A 282 14.88 30.57 10.53
CA HIS A 282 13.73 30.51 9.65
C HIS A 282 13.43 29.03 9.34
N PRO A 283 12.19 28.54 9.51
CA PRO A 283 11.88 27.14 9.26
C PRO A 283 12.08 26.80 7.79
N LEU A 284 13.10 25.98 7.53
CA LEU A 284 13.41 25.47 6.20
C LEU A 284 12.29 24.53 5.71
N PRO A 285 12.03 24.47 4.39
CA PRO A 285 11.06 23.55 3.82
C PRO A 285 11.46 22.10 4.09
N VAL A 286 10.46 21.28 4.43
CA VAL A 286 10.60 19.85 4.68
C VAL A 286 10.67 19.17 3.30
N CYS A 287 11.89 18.93 2.83
CA CYS A 287 12.15 18.32 1.52
C CYS A 287 12.41 16.82 1.65
N PHE A 288 11.57 16.01 1.00
CA PHE A 288 11.69 14.57 0.85
C PHE A 288 12.30 14.21 -0.52
N PRO A 289 13.63 14.29 -0.69
CA PRO A 289 14.26 14.18 -2.00
C PRO A 289 14.13 12.77 -2.60
N ASN A 290 14.03 11.73 -1.78
CA ASN A 290 14.02 10.34 -2.26
C ASN A 290 12.64 9.69 -2.23
N LEU A 291 11.58 10.40 -1.82
CA LEU A 291 10.24 9.85 -1.67
C LEU A 291 9.64 9.52 -3.04
N ILE A 292 9.29 8.25 -3.23
CA ILE A 292 8.71 7.68 -4.45
C ILE A 292 7.21 7.41 -4.27
N LEU A 293 6.81 6.94 -3.08
CA LEU A 293 5.44 6.55 -2.77
C LEU A 293 4.98 7.23 -1.48
N LEU A 294 3.79 7.83 -1.53
CA LEU A 294 3.08 8.39 -0.39
C LEU A 294 1.65 7.84 -0.35
N ASP A 295 1.35 7.03 0.68
CA ASP A 295 0.01 6.50 0.95
C ASP A 295 -0.54 7.10 2.24
N ILE A 296 -1.76 7.63 2.18
CA ILE A 296 -2.45 8.27 3.31
C ILE A 296 -3.83 7.62 3.46
N LEU A 297 -4.06 6.93 4.56
CA LEU A 297 -5.20 6.03 4.75
C LEU A 297 -6.00 6.44 5.99
N GLU A 298 -7.31 6.62 5.90
CA GLU A 298 -8.20 6.78 7.06
C GLU A 298 -7.83 7.95 8.00
N CYS A 299 -7.11 8.97 7.50
CA CYS A 299 -6.80 10.19 8.25
C CYS A 299 -8.01 11.14 8.25
N GLU A 300 -8.99 10.89 9.11
CA GLU A 300 -10.29 11.57 9.10
C GLU A 300 -10.24 13.07 9.39
N SER A 301 -9.28 13.51 10.22
CA SER A 301 -9.12 14.92 10.59
C SER A 301 -8.35 15.75 9.55
N LEU A 302 -7.68 15.08 8.61
CA LEU A 302 -6.77 15.71 7.66
C LEU A 302 -7.54 16.55 6.66
N LYS A 303 -7.30 17.87 6.66
CA LYS A 303 -7.92 18.80 5.72
C LYS A 303 -7.16 18.92 4.40
N SER A 304 -5.84 18.79 4.45
CA SER A 304 -4.95 18.85 3.29
C SER A 304 -3.58 18.24 3.60
N LEU A 305 -2.87 17.77 2.56
CA LEU A 305 -1.56 17.11 2.74
C LEU A 305 -0.41 18.10 2.94
N PHE A 306 -0.56 19.32 2.41
CA PHE A 306 0.55 20.25 2.23
C PHE A 306 0.59 21.49 3.17
N PRO A 307 -0.09 21.50 4.34
CA PRO A 307 0.27 22.43 5.41
C PRO A 307 0.62 21.69 6.71
N ILE A 308 1.91 21.53 6.97
CA ILE A 308 2.37 21.37 8.35
C ILE A 308 2.33 22.77 8.98
N ILE A 309 1.21 23.09 9.63
CA ILE A 309 1.11 24.28 10.48
C ILE A 309 1.87 23.97 11.76
N VAL A 310 3.09 24.48 11.89
CA VAL A 310 3.77 24.51 13.18
C VAL A 310 3.06 25.55 14.04
N ALA A 311 2.94 25.29 15.34
CA ALA A 311 2.45 26.21 16.37
C ALA A 311 3.15 27.60 16.41
N GLN A 312 4.06 27.89 15.48
CA GLN A 312 4.84 29.13 15.36
C GLN A 312 4.42 30.02 14.15
N GLY A 313 3.28 29.78 13.51
CA GLY A 313 2.70 30.73 12.55
C GLY A 313 3.41 30.86 11.20
N SER A 314 4.26 29.90 10.84
CA SER A 314 4.91 29.81 9.52
C SER A 314 4.55 28.48 8.85
N SER A 315 4.15 28.54 7.57
CA SER A 315 3.81 27.34 6.78
C SER A 315 5.09 26.59 6.40
N LYS A 316 5.33 25.40 6.98
CA LYS A 316 6.35 24.50 6.46
C LYS A 316 5.86 23.94 5.11
N GLN A 317 6.63 24.17 4.06
CA GLN A 317 6.34 23.63 2.72
C GLN A 317 6.89 22.21 2.62
N LEU A 318 6.06 21.25 2.24
CA LEU A 318 6.47 19.89 1.92
C LEU A 318 6.88 19.82 0.45
N ASN A 319 8.13 19.52 0.16
CA ASN A 319 8.62 19.32 -1.21
C ASN A 319 9.03 17.85 -1.42
N ALA A 320 8.36 17.15 -2.33
CA ALA A 320 8.66 15.76 -2.68
C ALA A 320 8.91 15.65 -4.19
N PRO A 321 10.08 16.10 -4.68
CA PRO A 321 10.31 16.29 -6.11
C PRO A 321 10.24 15.00 -6.91
N ASN A 322 10.65 13.87 -6.31
CA ASN A 322 10.75 12.56 -6.97
C ASN A 322 9.52 11.65 -6.76
N LEU A 323 8.41 12.20 -6.25
CA LEU A 323 7.20 11.43 -5.97
C LEU A 323 6.62 10.85 -7.26
N GLN A 324 6.40 9.53 -7.28
CA GLN A 324 5.84 8.80 -8.42
C GLN A 324 4.42 8.29 -8.16
N THR A 325 4.10 7.94 -6.91
CA THR A 325 2.79 7.38 -6.54
C THR A 325 2.23 8.16 -5.36
N LEU A 326 1.00 8.68 -5.52
CA LEU A 326 0.23 9.30 -4.45
C LEU A 326 -1.10 8.56 -4.28
N ARG A 327 -1.32 7.97 -3.11
CA ARG A 327 -2.61 7.34 -2.78
C ARG A 327 -3.21 7.97 -1.53
N ILE A 328 -4.48 8.33 -1.62
CA ILE A 328 -5.25 8.89 -0.52
C ILE A 328 -6.57 8.12 -0.43
N GLU A 329 -6.79 7.43 0.68
CA GLU A 329 -7.95 6.56 0.87
C GLU A 329 -8.66 6.91 2.18
N ARG A 330 -10.00 7.05 2.14
CA ARG A 330 -10.85 7.26 3.33
C ARG A 330 -10.50 8.48 4.18
N CYS A 331 -9.88 9.51 3.59
CA CYS A 331 -9.65 10.79 4.27
C CYS A 331 -10.89 11.69 4.16
N PHE A 332 -11.95 11.35 4.90
CA PHE A 332 -13.26 12.02 4.79
C PHE A 332 -13.24 13.53 5.11
N GLY A 333 -12.28 13.98 5.93
CA GLY A 333 -12.08 15.39 6.29
C GLY A 333 -11.37 16.24 5.24
N MET A 334 -10.77 15.61 4.21
CA MET A 334 -9.89 16.30 3.26
C MET A 334 -10.69 17.22 2.34
N GLU A 335 -10.35 18.51 2.32
CA GLU A 335 -11.03 19.54 1.53
C GLU A 335 -10.27 19.86 0.23
N GLU A 336 -8.94 19.82 0.29
CA GLU A 336 -8.00 20.08 -0.79
C GLU A 336 -6.75 19.22 -0.60
N ILE A 337 -6.10 18.74 -1.67
CA ILE A 337 -4.81 18.04 -1.52
C ILE A 337 -3.72 19.05 -1.18
N ILE A 338 -3.58 20.09 -2.02
CA ILE A 338 -2.61 21.20 -1.89
C ILE A 338 -3.34 22.50 -1.61
N GLN A 339 -2.83 23.31 -0.67
CA GLN A 339 -3.37 24.64 -0.38
C GLN A 339 -2.85 25.71 -1.37
N ASP A 340 -3.69 26.69 -1.71
CA ASP A 340 -3.36 27.80 -2.63
C ASP A 340 -2.13 28.62 -2.19
N SER A 341 -1.84 28.70 -0.89
CA SER A 341 -0.68 29.44 -0.35
C SER A 341 0.69 28.85 -0.73
N GLN A 342 0.74 27.62 -1.26
CA GLN A 342 1.97 26.84 -1.53
C GLN A 342 2.19 26.54 -3.02
N VAL A 343 1.34 27.07 -3.87
CA VAL A 343 1.26 26.78 -5.30
C VAL A 343 2.54 27.13 -6.08
N SER A 344 3.32 28.12 -5.63
CA SER A 344 4.52 28.58 -6.34
C SER A 344 5.76 27.70 -6.15
N THR A 345 5.74 26.71 -5.23
CA THR A 345 6.93 25.92 -4.87
C THR A 345 6.79 24.41 -5.09
N ILE A 346 5.60 23.91 -5.43
CA ILE A 346 5.33 22.47 -5.57
C ILE A 346 5.32 22.06 -7.04
N SER A 347 6.05 20.99 -7.37
CA SER A 347 6.11 20.43 -8.72
C SER A 347 6.13 18.90 -8.66
N PHE A 348 5.16 18.25 -9.31
CA PHE A 348 5.01 16.80 -9.41
C PHE A 348 5.51 16.24 -10.74
N GLN A 349 6.77 16.55 -11.09
CA GLN A 349 7.32 16.26 -12.43
C GLN A 349 7.44 14.77 -12.74
N PHE A 350 7.57 13.94 -11.70
CA PHE A 350 7.76 12.50 -11.83
C PHE A 350 6.53 11.68 -11.39
N LEU A 351 5.41 12.34 -11.08
CA LEU A 351 4.21 11.66 -10.61
C LEU A 351 3.60 10.83 -11.76
N ARG A 352 3.43 9.52 -11.52
CA ARG A 352 2.95 8.53 -12.50
C ARG A 352 1.57 8.00 -12.14
N GLU A 353 1.26 7.86 -10.87
CA GLU A 353 -0.01 7.33 -10.38
C GLU A 353 -0.60 8.23 -9.31
N VAL A 354 -1.87 8.58 -9.47
CA VAL A 354 -2.69 9.22 -8.45
C VAL A 354 -3.94 8.39 -8.24
N LYS A 355 -4.14 7.90 -7.01
CA LYS A 355 -5.35 7.20 -6.59
C LYS A 355 -5.99 7.91 -5.41
N VAL A 356 -7.22 8.36 -5.56
CA VAL A 356 -8.01 8.97 -4.47
C VAL A 356 -9.30 8.19 -4.29
N THR A 357 -9.57 7.70 -3.10
CA THR A 357 -10.72 6.83 -2.82
C THR A 357 -11.43 7.29 -1.55
N GLU A 358 -12.75 7.45 -1.60
CA GLU A 358 -13.59 7.77 -0.42
C GLU A 358 -13.20 9.10 0.30
N CYS A 359 -12.67 10.10 -0.43
CA CYS A 359 -12.38 11.45 0.10
C CYS A 359 -13.55 12.41 -0.11
N ASN A 360 -14.55 12.36 0.78
CA ASN A 360 -15.88 12.94 0.54
C ASN A 360 -15.98 14.47 0.58
N LYS A 361 -15.07 15.18 1.27
CA LYS A 361 -15.05 16.65 1.32
C LYS A 361 -14.19 17.29 0.23
N LEU A 362 -13.43 16.50 -0.51
CA LEU A 362 -12.45 16.99 -1.47
C LEU A 362 -13.17 17.68 -2.63
N LYS A 363 -12.91 18.98 -2.85
CA LYS A 363 -13.61 19.77 -3.86
C LYS A 363 -12.97 19.65 -5.25
N PHE A 364 -11.64 19.60 -5.29
CA PHE A 364 -10.84 19.42 -6.49
C PHE A 364 -9.60 18.58 -6.20
N LEU A 365 -9.01 17.96 -7.23
CA LEU A 365 -7.81 17.14 -7.07
C LEU A 365 -6.54 18.01 -7.01
N PHE A 366 -6.32 18.82 -8.04
CA PHE A 366 -5.16 19.72 -8.12
C PHE A 366 -5.54 21.12 -8.61
N PRO A 367 -4.87 22.17 -8.11
CA PRO A 367 -4.95 23.49 -8.72
C PRO A 367 -4.19 23.52 -10.06
N VAL A 368 -4.58 24.43 -10.97
CA VAL A 368 -4.06 24.47 -12.36
C VAL A 368 -2.54 24.58 -12.46
N CYS A 369 -1.92 25.31 -11.54
CA CYS A 369 -0.48 25.50 -11.41
C CYS A 369 0.28 24.17 -11.23
N VAL A 370 -0.24 23.27 -10.41
CA VAL A 370 0.33 21.94 -10.17
C VAL A 370 0.10 21.05 -11.38
N ALA A 371 -1.05 21.21 -12.05
CA ALA A 371 -1.38 20.46 -13.26
C ALA A 371 -0.36 20.66 -14.40
N ASN A 372 0.33 21.81 -14.46
CA ASN A 372 1.40 22.06 -15.42
C ASN A 372 2.61 21.12 -15.22
N SER A 373 2.80 20.60 -14.01
CA SER A 373 3.90 19.70 -13.67
C SER A 373 3.57 18.22 -13.86
N LEU A 374 2.31 17.85 -14.14
CA LEU A 374 1.83 16.46 -14.22
C LEU A 374 2.15 15.74 -15.55
N GLY A 375 3.18 16.18 -16.28
CA GLY A 375 3.51 15.67 -17.62
C GLY A 375 3.81 14.18 -17.70
N GLN A 376 4.23 13.56 -16.59
CA GLN A 376 4.53 12.12 -16.49
C GLN A 376 3.39 11.27 -15.93
N LEU A 377 2.25 11.86 -15.58
CA LEU A 377 1.12 11.12 -15.00
C LEU A 377 0.61 10.10 -16.01
N GLN A 378 0.48 8.85 -15.60
CA GLN A 378 0.07 7.71 -16.43
C GLN A 378 -1.31 7.20 -16.03
N THR A 379 -1.59 7.16 -14.72
CA THR A 379 -2.82 6.61 -14.17
C THR A 379 -3.47 7.58 -13.19
N LEU A 380 -4.73 7.91 -13.44
CA LEU A 380 -5.57 8.69 -12.55
C LEU A 380 -6.81 7.90 -12.16
N MET A 381 -6.94 7.56 -10.88
CA MET A 381 -8.07 6.83 -10.34
C MET A 381 -8.75 7.63 -9.22
N ILE A 382 -10.03 7.94 -9.38
CA ILE A 382 -10.83 8.65 -8.38
C ILE A 382 -12.11 7.86 -8.14
N GLU A 383 -12.34 7.43 -6.91
CA GLU A 383 -13.47 6.58 -6.55
C GLU A 383 -14.19 7.12 -5.32
N ARG A 384 -15.53 7.21 -5.38
CA ARG A 384 -16.39 7.60 -4.26
C ARG A 384 -16.03 8.95 -3.62
N CYS A 385 -15.46 9.88 -4.38
CA CYS A 385 -15.21 11.26 -3.92
C CYS A 385 -16.45 12.13 -4.16
N PHE A 386 -17.49 11.97 -3.33
CA PHE A 386 -18.81 12.60 -3.55
C PHE A 386 -18.80 14.15 -3.51
N GLY A 387 -17.79 14.75 -2.87
CA GLY A 387 -17.61 16.20 -2.79
C GLY A 387 -16.99 16.85 -4.03
N MET A 388 -16.36 16.04 -4.89
CA MET A 388 -15.51 16.51 -5.97
C MET A 388 -16.33 17.19 -7.06
N LYS A 389 -16.01 18.46 -7.33
CA LYS A 389 -16.66 19.30 -8.34
C LYS A 389 -15.89 19.32 -9.66
N GLU A 390 -14.57 19.30 -9.57
CA GLU A 390 -13.62 19.45 -10.68
C GLU A 390 -12.38 18.60 -10.40
N ILE A 391 -11.73 18.03 -11.41
CA ILE A 391 -10.42 17.38 -11.19
C ILE A 391 -9.34 18.45 -11.10
N ILE A 392 -9.30 19.35 -12.07
CA ILE A 392 -8.38 20.48 -12.08
C ILE A 392 -9.17 21.76 -11.86
N GLN A 393 -8.82 22.50 -10.80
CA GLN A 393 -9.45 23.78 -10.49
C GLN A 393 -8.97 24.84 -11.51
N ASP A 394 -9.91 25.37 -12.29
CA ASP A 394 -9.62 26.40 -13.29
C ASP A 394 -9.32 27.74 -12.62
N SER A 395 -8.16 28.33 -12.94
CA SER A 395 -7.88 29.74 -12.67
C SER A 395 -7.81 30.40 -14.03
N GLN A 396 -8.40 31.59 -14.19
CA GLN A 396 -8.57 32.36 -15.43
C GLN A 396 -7.26 32.72 -16.19
N VAL A 397 -6.15 32.06 -15.89
CA VAL A 397 -4.84 32.18 -16.50
C VAL A 397 -4.67 31.13 -17.60
N SER A 398 -4.47 31.59 -18.84
CA SER A 398 -4.09 30.79 -19.99
C SER A 398 -2.77 30.05 -19.74
N SER A 399 -2.86 28.88 -19.10
CA SER A 399 -1.73 28.02 -18.74
C SER A 399 -1.80 26.71 -19.53
N THR A 400 -0.64 26.27 -20.03
CA THR A 400 -0.51 25.02 -20.78
C THR A 400 -0.47 23.86 -19.80
N ILE A 401 -1.60 23.20 -19.59
CA ILE A 401 -1.68 21.99 -18.77
C ILE A 401 -1.11 20.80 -19.54
N SER A 402 -0.33 19.95 -18.87
CA SER A 402 0.38 18.84 -19.51
C SER A 402 0.00 17.49 -18.89
N PHE A 403 -0.89 16.75 -19.55
CA PHE A 403 -1.16 15.33 -19.31
C PHE A 403 -0.57 14.44 -20.42
N GLN A 404 0.63 14.78 -20.89
CA GLN A 404 1.23 14.19 -22.09
C GLN A 404 1.48 12.69 -22.02
N CYS A 405 1.58 12.10 -20.83
CA CYS A 405 1.79 10.66 -20.64
C CYS A 405 0.56 9.91 -20.11
N LEU A 406 -0.59 10.56 -19.96
CA LEU A 406 -1.76 9.96 -19.30
C LEU A 406 -2.32 8.83 -20.17
N ARG A 407 -2.41 7.63 -19.60
CA ARG A 407 -2.84 6.40 -20.29
C ARG A 407 -4.18 5.88 -19.78
N GLU A 408 -4.44 6.02 -18.49
CA GLU A 408 -5.64 5.50 -17.86
C GLU A 408 -6.30 6.54 -16.95
N VAL A 409 -7.60 6.73 -17.15
CA VAL A 409 -8.46 7.52 -16.27
C VAL A 409 -9.65 6.68 -15.85
N GLN A 410 -9.80 6.48 -14.55
CA GLN A 410 -10.95 5.83 -13.94
C GLN A 410 -11.61 6.77 -12.92
N VAL A 411 -12.88 7.11 -13.14
CA VAL A 411 -13.67 7.93 -12.22
C VAL A 411 -14.97 7.20 -11.88
N THR A 412 -15.18 6.88 -10.60
CA THR A 412 -16.34 6.12 -10.14
C THR A 412 -17.03 6.84 -9.00
N GLU A 413 -18.35 7.01 -9.06
CA GLU A 413 -19.19 7.58 -7.99
C GLU A 413 -18.79 9.01 -7.54
N CYS A 414 -18.30 9.85 -8.45
CA CYS A 414 -17.98 11.27 -8.20
C CYS A 414 -19.16 12.19 -8.52
N ASN A 415 -20.17 12.20 -7.64
CA ASN A 415 -21.51 12.69 -7.97
C ASN A 415 -21.66 14.19 -8.18
N LYS A 416 -20.72 15.03 -7.74
CA LYS A 416 -20.74 16.49 -7.96
C LYS A 416 -19.91 16.96 -9.16
N LEU A 417 -19.22 16.03 -9.82
CA LEU A 417 -18.34 16.33 -10.95
C LEU A 417 -19.18 16.67 -12.17
N LYS A 418 -19.05 17.91 -12.68
CA LYS A 418 -19.83 18.38 -13.86
C LYS A 418 -19.12 18.10 -15.18
N PHE A 419 -17.80 18.16 -15.17
CA PHE A 419 -16.97 17.81 -16.31
C PHE A 419 -15.71 17.08 -15.86
N LEU A 420 -15.14 16.22 -16.70
CA LEU A 420 -13.94 15.46 -16.34
C LEU A 420 -12.67 16.34 -16.44
N PHE A 421 -12.48 17.03 -17.56
CA PHE A 421 -11.34 17.94 -17.78
C PHE A 421 -11.75 19.29 -18.38
N PRO A 422 -11.02 20.38 -18.07
CA PRO A 422 -11.17 21.65 -18.76
C PRO A 422 -10.53 21.63 -20.16
N MET A 423 -10.91 22.58 -21.03
CA MET A 423 -10.49 22.64 -22.45
C MET A 423 -8.97 22.64 -22.63
N CYS A 424 -8.27 23.33 -21.73
CA CYS A 424 -6.82 23.47 -21.75
C CYS A 424 -6.08 22.12 -21.67
N VAL A 425 -6.73 21.05 -21.21
CA VAL A 425 -6.15 19.70 -21.12
C VAL A 425 -6.28 18.90 -22.42
N ALA A 426 -7.27 19.17 -23.28
CA ALA A 426 -7.64 18.23 -24.34
C ALA A 426 -6.53 17.88 -25.33
N ASN A 427 -5.67 18.86 -25.67
CA ASN A 427 -4.56 18.63 -26.60
C ASN A 427 -3.43 17.81 -25.97
N SER A 428 -3.42 17.64 -24.65
CA SER A 428 -2.42 16.85 -23.93
C SER A 428 -2.79 15.39 -23.73
N LEU A 429 -4.05 15.00 -23.97
CA LEU A 429 -4.57 13.64 -23.73
C LEU A 429 -4.21 12.62 -24.83
N GLY A 430 -3.28 12.94 -25.73
CA GLY A 430 -2.99 12.14 -26.93
C GLY A 430 -2.48 10.72 -26.65
N GLN A 431 -2.07 10.41 -25.41
CA GLN A 431 -1.63 9.10 -24.97
C GLN A 431 -2.72 8.29 -24.25
N LEU A 432 -3.92 8.84 -24.03
CA LEU A 432 -4.96 8.19 -23.26
C LEU A 432 -5.43 6.94 -24.00
N GLN A 433 -5.39 5.79 -23.32
CA GLN A 433 -5.74 4.47 -23.84
C GLN A 433 -7.04 3.95 -23.24
N THR A 434 -7.27 4.22 -21.96
CA THR A 434 -8.40 3.69 -21.20
C THR A 434 -9.13 4.82 -20.47
N LEU A 435 -10.43 4.93 -20.74
CA LEU A 435 -11.33 5.85 -20.02
C LEU A 435 -12.50 5.08 -19.43
N ARG A 436 -12.61 5.04 -18.10
CA ARG A 436 -13.71 4.39 -17.38
C ARG A 436 -14.41 5.38 -16.48
N ILE A 437 -15.69 5.64 -16.72
CA ILE A 437 -16.51 6.54 -15.91
C ILE A 437 -17.78 5.80 -15.49
N LYS A 438 -18.00 5.69 -14.18
CA LYS A 438 -19.12 4.90 -13.62
C LYS A 438 -19.88 5.68 -12.55
N SER A 439 -21.20 5.71 -12.63
CA SER A 439 -22.10 6.25 -11.60
C SER A 439 -21.79 7.72 -11.22
N CYS A 440 -21.32 8.55 -12.16
CA CYS A 440 -21.10 9.99 -11.95
C CYS A 440 -22.35 10.78 -12.38
N PHE A 441 -23.33 10.90 -11.49
CA PHE A 441 -24.69 11.33 -11.85
C PHE A 441 -24.84 12.77 -12.38
N GLN A 442 -23.96 13.71 -11.99
CA GLN A 442 -24.01 15.10 -12.47
C GLN A 442 -23.03 15.39 -13.61
N LEU A 443 -22.31 14.38 -14.11
CA LEU A 443 -21.33 14.57 -15.18
C LEU A 443 -22.07 14.89 -16.48
N GLN A 444 -21.79 16.07 -17.04
CA GLN A 444 -22.43 16.57 -18.26
C GLN A 444 -21.51 16.46 -19.47
N GLU A 445 -20.23 16.79 -19.32
CA GLU A 445 -19.26 16.80 -20.42
C GLU A 445 -17.97 16.07 -20.01
N ILE A 446 -17.28 15.39 -20.94
CA ILE A 446 -15.94 14.87 -20.64
C ILE A 446 -14.90 16.00 -20.70
N ILE A 447 -15.02 16.91 -21.68
CA ILE A 447 -14.13 18.07 -21.83
C ILE A 447 -14.96 19.35 -21.97
N GLN A 448 -14.76 20.31 -21.07
CA GLN A 448 -15.46 21.61 -21.07
C GLN A 448 -14.74 22.63 -21.97
N GLY A 449 -15.38 23.28 -22.97
CA GLY A 449 -14.76 24.36 -23.80
C GLY A 449 -15.34 24.59 -25.22
N PRO A 450 -15.36 25.83 -25.77
CA PRO A 450 -16.41 26.34 -26.68
C PRO A 450 -16.51 25.84 -28.15
N LYS A 451 -15.66 24.95 -28.70
CA LYS A 451 -15.83 24.37 -30.06
C LYS A 451 -15.14 23.00 -30.16
N VAL A 452 -15.88 21.92 -30.45
CA VAL A 452 -15.41 20.54 -30.15
C VAL A 452 -15.01 19.67 -31.36
N LEU A 453 -15.54 19.88 -32.57
CA LEU A 453 -15.47 18.81 -33.59
C LEU A 453 -14.08 18.57 -34.22
N ILE A 454 -13.19 19.56 -34.29
CA ILE A 454 -11.91 19.42 -35.02
C ILE A 454 -10.76 18.98 -34.10
N LEU A 455 -10.81 19.31 -32.80
CA LEU A 455 -9.69 19.10 -31.86
C LEU A 455 -9.74 17.74 -31.14
N MET A 456 -10.91 17.14 -30.88
CA MET A 456 -10.97 15.86 -30.17
C MET A 456 -10.36 14.69 -30.97
N SER A 457 -10.44 14.73 -32.31
CA SER A 457 -9.73 13.78 -33.17
C SER A 457 -8.20 13.86 -33.03
N GLN A 458 -7.67 15.00 -32.57
CA GLN A 458 -6.24 15.20 -32.26
C GLN A 458 -5.91 14.86 -30.81
N GLY A 459 -6.82 15.12 -29.87
CA GLY A 459 -6.61 14.95 -28.43
C GLY A 459 -6.76 13.51 -27.90
N LEU A 460 -7.62 12.66 -28.50
CA LEU A 460 -7.88 11.29 -28.00
C LEU A 460 -7.52 10.20 -29.02
N ALA A 461 -6.50 10.45 -29.85
CA ALA A 461 -6.14 9.60 -30.98
C ALA A 461 -5.79 8.14 -30.62
N ARG A 462 -5.32 7.87 -29.39
CA ARG A 462 -4.87 6.54 -28.91
C ARG A 462 -5.88 5.81 -28.01
N LEU A 463 -7.09 6.36 -27.85
CA LEU A 463 -8.10 5.81 -26.96
C LEU A 463 -8.58 4.44 -27.48
N ASN A 464 -8.28 3.38 -26.72
CA ASN A 464 -8.55 1.99 -27.08
C ASN A 464 -9.80 1.44 -26.38
N GLU A 465 -10.02 1.81 -25.12
CA GLU A 465 -11.11 1.31 -24.28
C GLU A 465 -11.88 2.46 -23.64
N VAL A 466 -13.20 2.44 -23.81
CA VAL A 466 -14.13 3.36 -23.17
C VAL A 466 -15.24 2.57 -22.47
N GLU A 467 -15.43 2.84 -21.18
CA GLU A 467 -16.52 2.29 -20.37
C GLU A 467 -17.27 3.44 -19.70
N LEU A 468 -18.54 3.65 -20.09
CA LEU A 468 -19.45 4.65 -19.56
C LEU A 468 -20.65 3.93 -18.95
N ILE A 469 -20.83 4.03 -17.64
CA ILE A 469 -21.90 3.30 -16.94
C ILE A 469 -22.64 4.26 -16.01
N ASN A 470 -23.97 4.27 -16.08
CA ASN A 470 -24.86 4.98 -15.17
C ASN A 470 -24.52 6.49 -15.11
N LEU A 471 -24.62 7.16 -16.27
CA LEU A 471 -24.28 8.57 -16.47
C LEU A 471 -25.50 9.32 -17.04
N PRO A 472 -26.52 9.62 -16.21
CA PRO A 472 -27.80 10.14 -16.70
C PRO A 472 -27.76 11.55 -17.27
N GLN A 473 -26.78 12.37 -16.90
CA GLN A 473 -26.64 13.76 -17.40
C GLN A 473 -25.58 13.90 -18.49
N LEU A 474 -24.86 12.83 -18.83
CA LEU A 474 -23.78 12.90 -19.82
C LEU A 474 -24.39 13.14 -21.18
N LYS A 475 -24.03 14.25 -21.81
CA LYS A 475 -24.53 14.70 -23.10
C LYS A 475 -23.40 15.32 -23.91
N GLY A 476 -23.55 15.35 -25.22
CA GLY A 476 -22.79 16.29 -26.05
C GLY A 476 -23.19 17.73 -25.74
N ARG A 477 -22.34 18.67 -26.15
CA ARG A 477 -22.56 20.10 -25.95
C ARG A 477 -23.81 20.58 -26.72
N ASP A 478 -23.99 20.18 -27.98
CA ASP A 478 -25.20 20.39 -28.80
C ASP A 478 -25.92 19.08 -29.20
N ARG A 479 -27.16 19.19 -29.73
CA ARG A 479 -28.01 18.04 -30.15
C ARG A 479 -27.34 17.08 -31.14
N ASN A 480 -26.27 17.51 -31.81
CA ASN A 480 -25.53 16.77 -32.83
C ASN A 480 -24.04 16.55 -32.47
N ASP A 481 -23.60 16.92 -31.27
CA ASP A 481 -22.18 16.81 -30.91
C ASP A 481 -21.77 15.39 -30.57
N ILE A 482 -20.65 14.97 -31.15
CA ILE A 482 -20.08 13.64 -30.91
C ILE A 482 -19.37 13.65 -29.56
N VAL A 483 -19.84 12.82 -28.61
CA VAL A 483 -19.30 12.76 -27.24
C VAL A 483 -17.83 12.37 -27.23
N LEU A 484 -17.44 11.42 -28.09
CA LEU A 484 -16.07 10.93 -28.25
C LEU A 484 -15.84 10.49 -29.71
N THR A 485 -14.77 10.98 -30.32
CA THR A 485 -14.23 10.42 -31.57
C THR A 485 -12.83 9.90 -31.31
N SER A 486 -12.60 8.60 -31.52
CA SER A 486 -11.24 8.05 -31.54
C SER A 486 -11.09 7.00 -32.63
N PRO A 487 -10.13 7.15 -33.55
CA PRO A 487 -9.89 6.17 -34.60
C PRO A 487 -9.29 4.85 -34.09
N SER A 488 -8.80 4.81 -32.85
CA SER A 488 -8.13 3.63 -32.27
C SER A 488 -9.07 2.78 -31.39
N LEU A 489 -10.34 3.15 -31.26
CA LEU A 489 -11.26 2.55 -30.30
C LEU A 489 -11.55 1.07 -30.63
N ARG A 490 -11.22 0.18 -29.70
CA ARG A 490 -11.44 -1.28 -29.83
C ARG A 490 -12.54 -1.79 -28.91
N VAL A 491 -12.71 -1.17 -27.75
CA VAL A 491 -13.68 -1.59 -26.74
C VAL A 491 -14.54 -0.40 -26.36
N LEU A 492 -15.85 -0.53 -26.58
CA LEU A 492 -16.84 0.44 -26.14
C LEU A 492 -17.92 -0.27 -25.31
N LYS A 493 -18.11 0.20 -24.09
CA LYS A 493 -19.18 -0.24 -23.19
C LYS A 493 -19.96 0.97 -22.73
N VAL A 494 -21.25 1.01 -23.02
CA VAL A 494 -22.17 2.06 -22.57
C VAL A 494 -23.35 1.39 -21.87
N ARG A 495 -23.64 1.80 -20.65
CA ARG A 495 -24.78 1.31 -19.89
C ARG A 495 -25.49 2.46 -19.19
N ASP A 496 -26.80 2.56 -19.34
CA ASP A 496 -27.63 3.54 -18.60
C ASP A 496 -27.09 4.99 -18.72
N CYS A 497 -26.94 5.46 -19.96
CA CYS A 497 -26.55 6.84 -20.28
C CYS A 497 -27.62 7.52 -21.15
N PRO A 498 -28.83 7.81 -20.61
CA PRO A 498 -29.99 8.24 -21.39
C PRO A 498 -29.80 9.53 -22.21
N GLN A 499 -28.99 10.49 -21.74
CA GLN A 499 -28.78 11.77 -22.42
C GLN A 499 -27.58 11.77 -23.40
N LEU A 500 -26.94 10.62 -23.58
CA LEU A 500 -25.74 10.50 -24.40
C LEU A 500 -26.09 10.86 -25.86
N THR A 501 -25.44 11.88 -26.40
CA THR A 501 -25.57 12.24 -27.82
C THR A 501 -24.82 11.21 -28.68
N PRO A 502 -25.03 11.24 -30.00
CA PRO A 502 -24.50 10.21 -30.88
C PRO A 502 -22.99 10.06 -30.82
N PHE A 503 -22.52 8.82 -30.88
CA PHE A 503 -21.11 8.50 -30.96
C PHE A 503 -20.78 7.88 -32.31
N ILE A 504 -19.58 8.18 -32.77
CA ILE A 504 -19.00 7.62 -33.98
C ILE A 504 -18.11 6.44 -33.56
N VAL A 505 -18.48 5.23 -33.97
CA VAL A 505 -17.65 4.03 -33.75
C VAL A 505 -16.79 3.77 -34.98
N PRO A 506 -15.45 3.64 -34.84
CA PRO A 506 -14.58 3.31 -35.96
C PRO A 506 -14.75 1.85 -36.39
N THR A 507 -14.36 1.54 -37.63
CA THR A 507 -14.49 0.20 -38.21
C THR A 507 -13.64 -0.88 -37.53
N ASN A 508 -12.62 -0.50 -36.76
CA ASN A 508 -11.73 -1.42 -36.03
C ASN A 508 -12.24 -1.84 -34.64
N ILE A 509 -13.50 -1.54 -34.32
CA ILE A 509 -14.12 -1.94 -33.06
C ILE A 509 -14.12 -3.48 -32.93
N GLN A 510 -13.72 -3.96 -31.75
CA GLN A 510 -13.65 -5.40 -31.43
C GLN A 510 -14.73 -5.82 -30.44
N LYS A 511 -15.12 -4.92 -29.55
CA LYS A 511 -16.13 -5.17 -28.51
C LYS A 511 -17.05 -3.97 -28.36
N LEU A 512 -18.35 -4.19 -28.56
CA LEU A 512 -19.42 -3.21 -28.39
C LEU A 512 -20.47 -3.75 -27.42
N GLU A 513 -20.63 -3.11 -26.27
CA GLU A 513 -21.68 -3.40 -25.30
C GLU A 513 -22.56 -2.16 -25.09
N LEU A 514 -23.85 -2.25 -25.41
CA LEU A 514 -24.84 -1.22 -25.14
C LEU A 514 -25.96 -1.82 -24.30
N SER A 515 -26.27 -1.21 -23.16
CA SER A 515 -27.36 -1.71 -22.31
C SER A 515 -28.13 -0.63 -21.57
N GLU A 516 -29.41 -0.89 -21.29
CA GLU A 516 -30.25 -0.05 -20.42
C GLU A 516 -30.37 1.42 -20.89
N MET A 517 -30.47 1.65 -22.21
CA MET A 517 -30.64 3.00 -22.79
C MET A 517 -32.13 3.33 -22.91
N THR A 518 -32.65 4.19 -22.02
CA THR A 518 -34.09 4.31 -21.75
C THR A 518 -34.76 5.60 -22.24
N GLU A 519 -34.03 6.66 -22.61
CA GLU A 519 -34.63 7.91 -23.11
C GLU A 519 -34.99 7.82 -24.61
N LYS A 520 -36.24 8.18 -24.94
CA LYS A 520 -36.73 8.40 -26.30
C LYS A 520 -36.47 9.86 -26.69
N LYS A 521 -35.40 10.14 -27.42
CA LYS A 521 -35.24 11.43 -28.11
C LYS A 521 -34.98 11.17 -29.59
N GLN A 522 -35.91 11.63 -30.43
CA GLN A 522 -35.68 11.78 -31.86
C GLN A 522 -34.51 12.76 -32.04
N ILE A 523 -33.40 12.28 -32.58
CA ILE A 523 -32.28 13.13 -32.96
C ILE A 523 -32.35 13.27 -34.47
N SER A 524 -32.56 14.50 -34.92
CA SER A 524 -32.46 14.90 -36.32
C SER A 524 -31.09 14.52 -36.88
N ASN A 525 -31.08 13.85 -38.03
CA ASN A 525 -29.92 13.42 -38.83
C ASN A 525 -28.63 14.19 -38.50
N VAL A 526 -27.68 13.51 -37.83
CA VAL A 526 -26.36 14.06 -37.54
C VAL A 526 -25.58 14.12 -38.86
N THR A 527 -25.27 15.33 -39.33
CA THR A 527 -24.40 15.51 -40.50
C THR A 527 -22.97 15.15 -40.10
N VAL A 528 -22.44 14.03 -40.63
CA VAL A 528 -21.02 13.66 -40.48
C VAL A 528 -20.16 14.76 -41.12
N PRO A 529 -19.13 15.31 -40.45
CA PRO A 529 -18.30 16.35 -41.03
C PRO A 529 -17.49 15.80 -42.21
N GLU A 530 -17.85 16.19 -43.43
CA GLU A 530 -17.03 15.95 -44.63
C GLU A 530 -15.66 16.61 -44.46
N ARG A 531 -14.58 15.82 -44.49
CA ARG A 531 -13.23 16.37 -44.67
C ARG A 531 -13.18 17.06 -46.04
N ARG A 532 -13.24 18.40 -46.08
CA ARG A 532 -12.88 19.17 -47.28
C ARG A 532 -11.38 19.05 -47.54
N GLY A 533 -11.01 17.99 -48.23
CA GLY A 533 -9.69 17.76 -48.80
C GLY A 533 -9.82 16.67 -49.84
N ARG A 534 -9.91 17.06 -51.12
CA ARG A 534 -9.90 16.13 -52.25
C ARG A 534 -8.69 15.21 -52.08
N THR A 535 -8.95 13.89 -52.02
CA THR A 535 -8.05 12.77 -51.67
C THR A 535 -8.02 12.38 -50.18
N SER A 536 -9.10 11.76 -49.68
CA SER A 536 -8.97 10.74 -48.63
C SER A 536 -10.16 9.80 -48.64
N THR A 537 -9.86 8.50 -48.60
CA THR A 537 -10.77 7.36 -48.49
C THR A 537 -11.84 7.62 -47.43
N CYS A 538 -13.10 7.35 -47.77
CA CYS A 538 -14.25 7.37 -46.87
C CYS A 538 -13.88 6.77 -45.51
N THR A 539 -13.79 7.59 -44.47
CA THR A 539 -13.82 7.10 -43.10
C THR A 539 -15.25 6.70 -42.82
N GLU A 540 -15.52 5.43 -43.04
CA GLU A 540 -16.70 4.73 -42.55
C GLU A 540 -16.79 4.99 -41.04
N TYR A 541 -17.84 5.71 -40.61
CA TYR A 541 -18.24 5.96 -39.22
C TYR A 541 -19.64 5.38 -38.91
N LEU A 542 -19.78 4.59 -37.83
CA LEU A 542 -21.07 4.09 -37.35
C LEU A 542 -21.63 5.16 -36.43
N THR A 543 -22.62 5.90 -36.91
CA THR A 543 -23.30 6.92 -36.12
C THR A 543 -24.41 6.27 -35.31
N ILE A 544 -24.28 6.26 -33.99
CA ILE A 544 -25.37 5.82 -33.11
C ILE A 544 -26.21 7.06 -32.79
N SER A 545 -26.98 7.51 -33.78
CA SER A 545 -27.69 8.81 -33.87
C SER A 545 -28.90 8.92 -32.95
N ASN A 546 -29.64 7.84 -32.83
CA ASN A 546 -30.66 7.56 -31.84
C ASN A 546 -30.54 6.05 -31.63
N PHE A 547 -30.74 5.54 -30.43
CA PHE A 547 -30.67 4.08 -30.25
C PHE A 547 -31.73 3.31 -31.09
N GLU A 548 -32.58 4.03 -31.84
CA GLU A 548 -33.58 3.55 -32.79
C GLU A 548 -32.99 3.04 -34.12
N GLU A 549 -32.01 3.71 -34.75
CA GLU A 549 -31.41 3.31 -36.04
C GLU A 549 -29.89 3.10 -35.87
N LEU A 550 -29.52 1.93 -35.33
CA LEU A 550 -28.15 1.65 -34.89
C LEU A 550 -27.15 1.41 -36.03
N PHE A 551 -27.62 1.17 -37.25
CA PHE A 551 -26.81 0.85 -38.41
C PHE A 551 -27.43 1.48 -39.68
N GLU A 552 -27.08 2.72 -40.04
CA GLU A 552 -27.35 3.22 -41.40
C GLU A 552 -26.24 2.70 -42.33
N CYS A 553 -26.42 1.50 -42.89
CA CYS A 553 -25.40 0.84 -43.72
C CYS A 553 -25.40 1.33 -45.17
N SER A 554 -24.55 2.31 -45.49
CA SER A 554 -24.03 2.44 -46.86
C SER A 554 -22.53 2.10 -46.89
N GLY A 555 -22.21 0.80 -47.00
CA GLY A 555 -20.84 0.31 -47.21
C GLY A 555 -20.04 -0.13 -45.98
N TYR A 556 -20.68 -0.29 -44.81
CA TYR A 556 -20.01 -0.60 -43.55
C TYR A 556 -19.68 -2.09 -43.36
N ASN A 557 -18.43 -2.44 -42.99
CA ASN A 557 -18.03 -3.83 -42.71
C ASN A 557 -17.53 -4.02 -41.26
N LEU A 558 -18.36 -4.57 -40.37
CA LEU A 558 -18.03 -4.90 -38.97
C LEU A 558 -17.17 -6.17 -38.79
N SER A 559 -16.37 -6.54 -39.80
CA SER A 559 -15.56 -7.76 -39.80
C SER A 559 -14.61 -7.94 -38.60
N THR A 560 -14.22 -6.86 -37.90
CA THR A 560 -13.35 -6.92 -36.72
C THR A 560 -14.09 -7.10 -35.39
N LEU A 561 -15.43 -7.06 -35.39
CA LEU A 561 -16.25 -7.12 -34.19
C LEU A 561 -16.34 -8.55 -33.67
N ASN A 562 -15.63 -8.83 -32.57
CA ASN A 562 -15.62 -10.13 -31.91
C ASN A 562 -16.78 -10.30 -30.92
N PHE A 563 -17.26 -9.20 -30.33
CA PHE A 563 -18.26 -9.23 -29.27
C PHE A 563 -19.25 -8.09 -29.41
N LEU A 564 -20.53 -8.43 -29.63
CA LEU A 564 -21.65 -7.50 -29.63
C LEU A 564 -22.66 -7.90 -28.56
N ARG A 565 -22.94 -7.00 -27.61
CA ARG A 565 -23.98 -7.21 -26.60
C ARG A 565 -24.91 -6.01 -26.54
N LEU A 566 -26.17 -6.23 -26.91
CA LEU A 566 -27.24 -5.25 -26.87
C LEU A 566 -28.34 -5.79 -25.95
N TYR A 567 -28.75 -5.06 -24.92
CA TYR A 567 -29.77 -5.53 -23.97
C TYR A 567 -30.56 -4.39 -23.31
N LYS A 568 -31.89 -4.53 -23.21
CA LYS A 568 -32.80 -3.49 -22.70
C LYS A 568 -32.63 -2.13 -23.42
N LEU A 569 -32.68 -2.15 -24.75
CA LEU A 569 -32.77 -0.95 -25.58
C LEU A 569 -34.23 -0.68 -25.93
N THR A 570 -34.65 0.59 -26.02
CA THR A 570 -36.06 0.98 -26.20
C THR A 570 -36.65 0.62 -27.55
N GLU A 571 -35.91 0.80 -28.65
CA GLU A 571 -36.26 0.30 -30.00
C GLU A 571 -34.93 0.01 -30.72
N LEU A 572 -34.75 -1.19 -31.31
CA LEU A 572 -33.57 -1.52 -32.12
C LEU A 572 -34.02 -1.75 -33.56
N ARG A 573 -33.68 -0.86 -34.49
CA ARG A 573 -33.76 -1.12 -35.94
C ARG A 573 -32.36 -1.37 -36.46
N VAL A 574 -32.17 -2.56 -37.05
CA VAL A 574 -31.00 -2.90 -37.87
C VAL A 574 -31.42 -2.61 -39.30
N ILE A 575 -30.80 -1.63 -39.97
CA ILE A 575 -31.07 -1.29 -41.37
C ILE A 575 -29.97 -1.87 -42.27
#